data_AF-A0A931ZNG8-F1
#
_entry.id   AF-A0A931ZNG8-F1
#
_cell.length_a   1.000
_cell.length_b   1.000
_cell.length_c   1.000
_cell.angle_alpha   90.00
_cell.angle_beta   90.00
_cell.angle_gamma   90.00
#
_symmetry.space_group_name_H-M   'P 1'
#
loop_
_entity.id
_entity.type
_entity.pdbx_description
1 polymer ?
#
loop_
_entity_poly.entity_id
_entity_poly.type
_entity_poly.pdbx_seq_one_letter_code
_entity_poly.pdbx_strand_id
1 'polypeptide(L)'
;MSVLLGIIIPILAIIDFRNRGRVFIYAAAWIVQLIGLMFIYNPGSIYYYYVLPSTIFFFVWLIYPRQGLGALLATAILGILLVGGFMSIVPKLVNSNWQTDIYSVRRISKAISESIKKNDLKNVNIAVLTSPDNNTYGRRYRDLLLIDGIYVKSKDEYPISDHLFVVSTGTEAELRNDPAAEMHYFRKGKLEEEIKIPNSDWKVFQFETAKAEHYP
;
A
#
# COMPACT_ATOMS: atom_id res chain seq x y z
N MET A 1 20.54 -8.16 -7.08
CA MET A 1 19.79 -8.58 -8.30
C MET A 1 19.52 -7.41 -9.23
N SER A 2 18.97 -6.30 -8.73
CA SER A 2 18.62 -5.12 -9.55
C SER A 2 19.82 -4.46 -10.26
N VAL A 3 20.98 -4.40 -9.60
CA VAL A 3 22.23 -3.85 -10.21
C VAL A 3 22.69 -4.68 -11.41
N LEU A 4 22.64 -6.02 -11.30
CA LEU A 4 22.99 -6.93 -12.39
C LEU A 4 22.05 -6.75 -13.59
N LEU A 5 20.73 -6.69 -13.36
CA LEU A 5 19.76 -6.41 -14.42
C LEU A 5 19.99 -5.04 -15.06
N GLY A 6 20.31 -4.02 -14.26
CA GLY A 6 20.64 -2.68 -14.72
C GLY A 6 21.87 -2.59 -15.63
N ILE A 7 22.75 -3.59 -15.60
CA ILE A 7 23.93 -3.68 -16.48
C ILE A 7 23.64 -4.58 -17.69
N ILE A 8 23.05 -5.75 -17.47
CA ILE A 8 22.87 -6.77 -18.52
C ILE A 8 21.82 -6.32 -19.56
N ILE A 9 20.73 -5.66 -19.13
CA ILE A 9 19.67 -5.20 -20.04
C ILE A 9 20.20 -4.16 -21.05
N PRO A 10 20.90 -3.09 -20.65
CA PRO A 10 21.50 -2.16 -21.60
C PRO A 10 22.51 -2.81 -22.55
N ILE A 11 23.34 -3.73 -22.06
CA ILE A 11 24.31 -4.45 -22.91
C ILE A 11 23.58 -5.26 -23.99
N LEU A 12 22.53 -6.00 -23.61
CA LEU A 12 21.72 -6.75 -24.57
C LEU A 12 21.04 -5.82 -25.58
N ALA A 13 20.50 -4.69 -25.14
CA ALA A 13 19.89 -3.69 -26.02
C ALA A 13 20.90 -3.10 -27.02
N ILE A 14 22.13 -2.81 -26.57
CA ILE A 14 23.22 -2.32 -27.45
C ILE A 14 23.60 -3.39 -28.48
N ILE A 15 23.70 -4.66 -28.09
CA ILE A 15 24.00 -5.77 -29.01
C ILE A 15 22.90 -5.89 -30.07
N ASP A 16 21.63 -5.92 -29.65
CA ASP A 16 20.48 -6.06 -30.56
C ASP A 16 20.35 -4.84 -31.50
N PHE A 17 20.64 -3.62 -31.00
CA PHE A 17 20.69 -2.40 -31.80
C PHE A 17 21.80 -2.45 -32.86
N ARG A 18 23.03 -2.84 -32.47
CA ARG A 18 24.18 -2.92 -33.39
C ARG A 18 23.97 -3.96 -34.48
N ASN A 19 23.35 -5.09 -34.15
CA ASN A 19 23.06 -6.15 -35.09
C ASN A 19 21.88 -5.84 -36.03
N ARG A 20 21.20 -4.70 -35.84
CA ARG A 20 20.02 -4.27 -36.63
C ARG A 20 18.95 -5.37 -36.76
N GLY A 21 18.82 -6.20 -35.74
CA GLY A 21 17.89 -7.33 -35.76
C GLY A 21 16.44 -6.86 -35.68
N ARG A 22 15.52 -7.60 -36.30
CA ARG A 22 14.06 -7.42 -36.12
C ARG A 22 13.64 -7.46 -34.64
N VAL A 23 14.46 -8.13 -33.82
CA VAL A 23 14.34 -8.25 -32.36
C VAL A 23 14.25 -6.90 -31.66
N PHE A 24 14.98 -5.89 -32.15
CA PHE A 24 15.05 -4.58 -31.52
C PHE A 24 13.72 -3.80 -31.57
N ILE A 25 12.81 -4.15 -32.50
CA ILE A 25 11.49 -3.52 -32.59
C ILE A 25 10.70 -3.71 -31.29
N TYR A 26 10.81 -4.88 -30.65
CA TYR A 26 10.15 -5.18 -29.38
C TYR A 26 10.78 -4.40 -28.22
N ALA A 27 12.11 -4.27 -28.20
CA ALA A 27 12.81 -3.44 -27.22
C ALA A 27 12.44 -1.96 -27.36
N ALA A 28 12.37 -1.46 -28.60
CA ALA A 28 11.98 -0.09 -28.88
C ALA A 28 10.55 0.18 -28.43
N ALA A 29 9.60 -0.73 -28.72
CA ALA A 29 8.22 -0.61 -28.24
C ALA A 29 8.14 -0.56 -26.70
N TRP A 30 8.92 -1.38 -26.01
CA TRP A 30 9.03 -1.35 -24.54
C TRP A 30 9.60 -0.02 -24.03
N ILE A 31 10.71 0.45 -24.59
CA ILE A 31 11.38 1.71 -24.19
C ILE A 31 10.47 2.91 -24.42
N VAL A 32 9.80 3.00 -25.56
CA VAL A 32 8.88 4.10 -25.88
C VAL A 32 7.72 4.15 -24.88
N GLN A 33 7.16 3.01 -24.50
CA GLN A 33 6.11 2.96 -23.48
C GLN A 33 6.61 3.44 -22.11
N LEU A 34 7.80 3.00 -21.69
CA LEU A 34 8.40 3.47 -20.43
C LEU A 34 8.66 4.98 -20.44
N ILE A 35 9.15 5.53 -21.56
CA ILE A 35 9.34 6.97 -21.73
C ILE A 35 7.98 7.69 -21.69
N GLY A 36 6.96 7.15 -22.35
CA GLY A 36 5.59 7.68 -22.30
C GLY A 36 5.05 7.80 -20.86
N LEU A 37 5.32 6.81 -20.02
CA LEU A 37 4.96 6.84 -18.60
C LEU A 37 5.67 7.96 -17.83
N MET A 38 6.89 8.35 -18.23
CA MET A 38 7.58 9.49 -17.61
C MET A 38 6.88 10.82 -17.88
N PHE A 39 6.11 10.96 -18.97
CA PHE A 39 5.36 12.18 -19.25
C PHE A 39 4.02 12.24 -18.51
N ILE A 40 3.45 11.09 -18.18
CA ILE A 40 2.22 10.98 -17.36
C ILE A 40 2.57 10.99 -15.86
N TYR A 41 3.86 10.99 -15.53
CA TYR A 41 4.36 10.95 -14.18
C TYR A 41 3.96 12.20 -13.38
N ASN A 42 3.14 11.99 -12.36
CA ASN A 42 2.98 12.93 -11.26
C ASN A 42 3.76 12.36 -10.05
N PRO A 43 4.74 13.09 -9.49
CA PRO A 43 5.51 12.63 -8.33
C PRO A 43 4.59 12.28 -7.16
N GLY A 44 4.37 10.98 -6.95
CA GLY A 44 3.48 10.44 -5.91
C GLY A 44 2.51 9.35 -6.36
N SER A 45 2.34 9.07 -7.66
CA SER A 45 1.33 8.09 -8.11
C SER A 45 1.70 7.29 -9.36
N ILE A 46 2.90 6.70 -9.44
CA ILE A 46 3.13 5.63 -10.42
C ILE A 46 2.38 4.40 -9.97
N TYR A 47 1.25 4.13 -10.63
CA TYR A 47 0.58 2.87 -10.45
C TYR A 47 1.21 1.80 -11.35
N TYR A 48 1.60 0.67 -10.75
CA TYR A 48 2.25 -0.44 -11.45
C TYR A 48 1.42 -1.01 -12.61
N TYR A 49 0.09 -0.84 -12.61
CA TYR A 49 -0.76 -1.33 -13.70
C TYR A 49 -0.51 -0.60 -15.03
N TYR A 50 0.02 0.63 -15.02
CA TYR A 50 0.42 1.32 -16.25
C TYR A 50 1.67 0.73 -16.89
N VAL A 51 2.50 0.02 -16.12
CA VAL A 51 3.71 -0.65 -16.62
C VAL A 51 3.35 -2.00 -17.27
N LEU A 52 2.21 -2.59 -16.90
CA LEU A 52 1.82 -3.94 -17.32
C LEU A 52 1.84 -4.14 -18.86
N PRO A 53 1.28 -3.24 -19.68
CA PRO A 53 1.32 -3.41 -21.15
C PRO A 53 2.74 -3.44 -21.71
N SER A 54 3.66 -2.67 -21.11
CA SER A 54 5.05 -2.61 -21.57
C SER A 54 5.82 -3.90 -21.26
N THR A 55 5.44 -4.62 -20.20
CA THR A 55 6.08 -5.89 -19.83
C THR A 55 5.93 -6.96 -20.90
N ILE A 56 4.83 -6.96 -21.67
CA ILE A 56 4.61 -7.92 -22.76
C ILE A 56 5.71 -7.77 -23.82
N PHE A 57 5.98 -6.54 -24.24
CA PHE A 57 7.02 -6.26 -25.23
C PHE A 57 8.43 -6.60 -24.72
N PHE A 58 8.68 -6.37 -23.42
CA PHE A 58 9.91 -6.79 -22.78
C PHE A 58 10.11 -8.30 -22.79
N PHE A 59 9.08 -9.10 -22.47
CA PHE A 59 9.18 -10.57 -22.50
C PHE A 59 9.29 -11.10 -23.93
N VAL A 60 8.53 -10.56 -24.89
CA VAL A 60 8.67 -10.91 -26.31
C VAL A 60 10.08 -10.61 -26.80
N TRP A 61 10.61 -9.44 -26.43
CA TRP A 61 12.00 -9.08 -26.72
C TRP A 61 12.95 -10.15 -26.15
N LEU A 62 12.85 -10.53 -24.88
CA LEU A 62 13.75 -11.53 -24.27
C LEU A 62 13.65 -12.93 -24.87
N ILE A 63 12.45 -13.40 -25.23
CA ILE A 63 12.22 -14.78 -25.69
C ILE A 63 12.53 -14.93 -27.19
N TYR A 64 12.57 -13.83 -27.95
CA TYR A 64 12.84 -13.88 -29.39
C TYR A 64 14.16 -14.64 -29.69
N PRO A 65 14.19 -15.53 -30.70
CA PRO A 65 15.35 -16.36 -31.00
C PRO A 65 16.59 -15.52 -31.30
N ARG A 66 17.68 -15.82 -30.59
CA ARG A 66 19.00 -15.21 -30.73
C ARG A 66 20.07 -16.28 -30.87
N GLN A 67 21.25 -15.86 -31.31
CA GLN A 67 22.45 -16.71 -31.36
C GLN A 67 23.59 -16.08 -30.56
N GLY A 68 24.56 -16.91 -30.16
CA GLY A 68 25.78 -16.48 -29.49
C GLY A 68 25.52 -15.75 -28.16
N LEU A 69 26.26 -14.66 -27.94
CA LEU A 69 26.24 -13.91 -26.68
C LEU A 69 24.84 -13.35 -26.34
N GLY A 70 24.06 -12.93 -27.34
CA GLY A 70 22.71 -12.40 -27.11
C GLY A 70 21.75 -13.44 -26.52
N ALA A 71 21.87 -14.71 -26.94
CA ALA A 71 21.06 -15.80 -26.40
C ALA A 71 21.42 -16.10 -24.92
N LEU A 72 22.72 -16.09 -24.62
CA LEU A 72 23.21 -16.30 -23.25
C LEU A 72 22.73 -15.18 -22.31
N LEU A 73 22.85 -13.92 -22.71
CA LEU A 73 22.40 -12.78 -21.91
C LEU A 73 20.88 -12.78 -21.70
N ALA A 74 20.09 -13.05 -22.74
CA ALA A 74 18.63 -13.13 -22.62
C ALA A 74 18.21 -14.25 -21.65
N THR A 75 18.85 -15.42 -21.75
CA THR A 75 18.61 -16.55 -20.84
C THR A 75 19.00 -16.20 -19.40
N ALA A 76 20.12 -15.51 -19.20
CA ALA A 76 20.56 -15.05 -17.89
C ALA A 76 19.57 -14.05 -17.28
N ILE A 77 19.05 -13.09 -18.06
CA ILE A 77 18.01 -12.15 -17.60
C ILE A 77 16.76 -12.94 -17.17
N LEU A 78 16.27 -13.87 -18.00
CA LEU A 78 15.10 -14.69 -17.66
C LEU A 78 15.32 -15.51 -16.38
N GLY A 79 16.49 -16.14 -16.22
CA GLY A 79 16.85 -16.89 -15.02
C GLY A 79 16.86 -16.00 -13.77
N ILE A 80 17.45 -14.81 -13.86
CA ILE A 80 17.46 -13.84 -12.76
C ILE A 80 16.03 -13.37 -12.41
N LEU A 81 15.20 -13.08 -13.41
CA LEU A 81 13.81 -12.68 -13.19
C LEU A 81 12.98 -13.79 -12.54
N LEU A 82 13.17 -15.04 -12.96
CA LEU A 82 12.48 -16.20 -12.37
C LEU A 82 12.93 -16.43 -10.93
N VAL A 83 14.23 -16.56 -10.68
CA VAL A 83 14.78 -16.78 -9.33
C VAL A 83 14.39 -15.62 -8.41
N GLY A 84 14.50 -14.39 -8.90
CA GLY A 84 14.06 -13.20 -8.20
C GLY A 84 12.56 -13.18 -7.89
N GLY A 85 11.75 -13.54 -8.88
CA GLY A 85 10.30 -13.68 -8.73
C GLY A 85 9.95 -14.68 -7.65
N PHE A 86 10.53 -15.89 -7.71
CA PHE A 86 10.35 -16.92 -6.69
C PHE A 86 10.83 -16.47 -5.31
N MET A 87 12.04 -15.94 -5.19
CA MET A 87 12.57 -15.42 -3.92
C MET A 87 11.75 -14.26 -3.36
N SER A 88 11.07 -13.47 -4.21
CA SER A 88 10.19 -12.38 -3.76
C SER A 88 8.80 -12.87 -3.36
N ILE A 89 8.31 -13.94 -3.98
CA ILE A 89 6.99 -14.52 -3.74
C ILE A 89 7.01 -15.40 -2.49
N VAL A 90 8.07 -16.18 -2.27
CA VAL A 90 8.14 -17.13 -1.14
C VAL A 90 7.93 -16.43 0.21
N PRO A 91 8.63 -15.34 0.56
CA PRO A 91 8.36 -14.61 1.79
C PRO A 91 6.95 -14.04 1.86
N LYS A 92 6.33 -13.68 0.72
CA LYS A 92 4.95 -13.16 0.68
C LYS A 92 3.90 -14.26 0.86
N LEU A 93 4.21 -15.49 0.45
CA LEU A 93 3.36 -16.66 0.65
C LEU A 93 3.52 -17.25 2.06
N VAL A 94 4.74 -17.26 2.59
CA VAL A 94 5.07 -17.84 3.91
C VAL A 94 4.78 -16.85 5.02
N ASN A 95 5.19 -15.59 4.86
CA ASN A 95 4.92 -14.48 5.77
C ASN A 95 3.91 -13.55 5.12
N SER A 96 2.66 -14.02 5.00
CA SER A 96 1.55 -13.20 4.52
C SER A 96 1.34 -11.99 5.44
N ASN A 97 2.06 -10.89 5.18
CA ASN A 97 1.77 -9.57 5.72
C ASN A 97 0.61 -8.88 4.95
N TRP A 98 -0.05 -9.59 4.04
CA TRP A 98 -0.99 -9.00 3.07
C TRP A 98 -2.35 -8.60 3.65
N GLN A 99 -2.64 -9.03 4.87
CA GLN A 99 -3.89 -8.76 5.54
C GLN A 99 -3.49 -8.47 6.97
N THR A 100 -3.82 -7.29 7.50
CA THR A 100 -4.48 -7.28 8.81
C THR A 100 -5.38 -8.50 8.80
N ASP A 101 -5.01 -9.56 9.53
CA ASP A 101 -5.67 -10.86 9.47
C ASP A 101 -7.18 -10.60 9.33
N ILE A 102 -7.84 -11.15 8.29
CA ILE A 102 -9.27 -10.85 8.04
C ILE A 102 -10.06 -11.02 9.35
N TYR A 103 -9.63 -11.96 10.18
CA TYR A 103 -10.13 -12.14 11.52
C TYR A 103 -9.85 -10.94 12.44
N SER A 104 -8.61 -10.42 12.53
CA SER A 104 -8.28 -9.16 13.22
C SER A 104 -9.08 -7.97 12.69
N VAL A 105 -9.25 -7.80 11.38
CA VAL A 105 -10.07 -6.71 10.81
C VAL A 105 -11.52 -6.81 11.28
N ARG A 106 -12.10 -8.01 11.21
CA ARG A 106 -13.47 -8.26 11.69
C ARG A 106 -13.59 -8.05 13.19
N ARG A 107 -12.59 -8.46 13.97
CA ARG A 107 -12.53 -8.25 15.43
C ARG A 107 -12.45 -6.76 15.78
N ILE A 108 -11.60 -6.01 15.10
CA ILE A 108 -11.46 -4.55 15.26
C ILE A 108 -12.78 -3.87 14.90
N SER A 109 -13.34 -4.17 13.73
CA SER A 109 -14.63 -3.61 13.29
C SER A 109 -15.74 -3.91 14.30
N LYS A 110 -15.81 -5.16 14.79
CA LYS A 110 -16.78 -5.58 15.80
C LYS A 110 -16.57 -4.83 17.13
N ALA A 111 -15.34 -4.69 17.60
CA ALA A 111 -15.04 -3.95 18.82
C ALA A 111 -15.45 -2.48 18.72
N ILE A 112 -15.16 -1.83 17.59
CA ILE A 112 -15.60 -0.46 17.31
C ILE A 112 -17.13 -0.39 17.28
N SER A 113 -17.79 -1.30 16.56
CA SER A 113 -19.25 -1.36 16.49
C SER A 113 -19.89 -1.53 17.88
N GLU A 114 -19.35 -2.42 18.70
CA GLU A 114 -19.84 -2.67 20.05
C GLU A 114 -19.64 -1.45 20.95
N SER A 115 -18.49 -0.78 20.90
CA SER A 115 -18.23 0.44 21.67
C SER A 115 -19.18 1.58 21.26
N ILE A 116 -19.39 1.80 19.95
CA ILE A 116 -20.33 2.81 19.43
C ILE A 116 -21.77 2.52 19.89
N LYS A 117 -22.24 1.27 19.74
CA LYS A 117 -23.61 0.88 20.10
C LYS A 117 -23.85 0.93 21.60
N LYS A 118 -22.86 0.50 22.41
CA LYS A 118 -22.96 0.47 23.88
C LYS A 118 -23.04 1.87 24.47
N ASN A 119 -22.27 2.81 23.93
CA ASN A 119 -22.14 4.17 24.46
C ASN A 119 -22.97 5.21 23.67
N ASP A 120 -23.78 4.77 22.70
CA ASP A 120 -24.55 5.60 21.77
C ASP A 120 -23.75 6.74 21.12
N LEU A 121 -22.49 6.48 20.77
CA LEU A 121 -21.57 7.49 20.24
C LEU A 121 -22.07 8.06 18.91
N LYS A 122 -22.04 9.39 18.78
CA LYS A 122 -22.37 10.14 17.55
C LYS A 122 -21.11 10.81 16.98
N ASN A 123 -21.18 11.26 15.72
CA ASN A 123 -20.08 11.99 15.06
C ASN A 123 -18.72 11.28 15.17
N VAL A 124 -18.73 9.97 14.91
CA VAL A 124 -17.56 9.10 15.05
C VAL A 124 -16.75 9.08 13.75
N ASN A 125 -15.43 9.19 13.85
CA ASN A 125 -14.50 8.97 12.74
C ASN A 125 -13.51 7.85 13.05
N ILE A 126 -12.80 7.40 12.01
CA ILE A 126 -11.83 6.31 12.10
C ILE A 126 -10.58 6.66 11.32
N ALA A 127 -9.42 6.44 11.96
CA ALA A 127 -8.11 6.48 11.35
C ALA A 127 -7.32 5.20 11.63
N VAL A 128 -6.30 4.96 10.83
CA VAL A 128 -5.38 3.83 10.97
C VAL A 128 -3.97 4.40 10.95
N LEU A 129 -3.31 4.39 12.11
CA LEU A 129 -2.04 5.12 12.31
C LEU A 129 -1.03 4.21 12.99
N THR A 130 0.27 4.52 12.84
CA THR A 130 1.37 3.68 13.35
C THR A 130 1.11 2.18 13.15
N SER A 131 0.71 1.84 11.92
CA SER A 131 0.31 0.49 11.53
C SER A 131 0.95 0.11 10.20
N PRO A 132 1.07 -1.20 9.90
CA PRO A 132 1.53 -1.67 8.59
C PRO A 132 0.51 -1.46 7.47
N ASP A 133 -0.73 -1.02 7.77
CA ASP A 133 -1.73 -0.68 6.76
C ASP A 133 -1.42 0.71 6.15
N ASN A 134 -1.23 0.75 4.83
CA ASN A 134 -0.96 1.99 4.09
C ASN A 134 -2.19 2.90 3.96
N ASN A 135 -3.39 2.44 4.35
CA ASN A 135 -4.61 3.22 4.26
C ASN A 135 -4.94 3.91 5.59
N THR A 136 -4.40 5.11 5.78
CA THR A 136 -4.58 5.89 7.02
C THR A 136 -6.02 6.27 7.33
N TYR A 137 -6.90 6.29 6.33
CA TYR A 137 -8.32 6.59 6.48
C TYR A 137 -9.17 5.38 6.90
N GLY A 138 -8.58 4.20 7.01
CA GLY A 138 -9.28 3.01 7.51
C GLY A 138 -10.47 2.56 6.67
N ARG A 139 -10.40 2.73 5.34
CA ARG A 139 -11.51 2.40 4.42
C ARG A 139 -12.14 1.02 4.68
N ARG A 140 -11.32 0.00 4.91
CA ARG A 140 -11.79 -1.36 5.18
C ARG A 140 -12.69 -1.44 6.43
N TYR A 141 -12.33 -0.74 7.49
CA TYR A 141 -13.13 -0.69 8.72
C TYR A 141 -14.42 0.09 8.51
N ARG A 142 -14.35 1.21 7.78
CA ARG A 142 -15.54 2.00 7.42
C ARG A 142 -16.55 1.16 6.61
N ASP A 143 -16.07 0.42 5.62
CA ASP A 143 -16.91 -0.43 4.79
C ASP A 143 -17.56 -1.56 5.61
N LEU A 144 -16.83 -2.17 6.55
CA LEU A 144 -17.40 -3.20 7.42
C LEU A 144 -18.41 -2.64 8.43
N LEU A 145 -18.15 -1.47 9.02
CA LEU A 145 -19.08 -0.81 9.91
C LEU A 145 -20.37 -0.39 9.19
N LEU A 146 -20.25 0.02 7.92
CA LEU A 146 -21.41 0.32 7.09
C LEU A 146 -22.30 -0.92 6.87
N ILE A 147 -21.70 -2.10 6.68
CA ILE A 147 -22.44 -3.38 6.62
C ILE A 147 -23.18 -3.64 7.94
N ASP A 148 -22.59 -3.27 9.08
CA ASP A 148 -23.20 -3.37 10.42
C ASP A 148 -24.21 -2.23 10.74
N GLY A 149 -24.53 -1.39 9.75
CA GLY A 149 -25.48 -0.27 9.85
C GLY A 149 -24.92 0.97 10.57
N ILE A 150 -23.61 1.06 10.77
CA ILE A 150 -22.93 2.16 11.44
C ILE A 150 -22.32 3.10 10.41
N TYR A 151 -22.82 4.34 10.38
CA TYR A 151 -22.29 5.39 9.54
C TYR A 151 -21.23 6.19 10.30
N VAL A 152 -19.98 6.02 9.89
CA VAL A 152 -18.86 6.84 10.38
C VAL A 152 -18.56 7.97 9.41
N LYS A 153 -18.04 9.06 9.97
CA LYS A 153 -17.69 10.27 9.25
C LYS A 153 -16.60 10.02 8.21
N SER A 154 -16.64 10.80 7.14
CA SER A 154 -15.66 10.74 6.06
C SER A 154 -14.33 11.37 6.49
N LYS A 155 -13.29 11.20 5.66
CA LYS A 155 -11.95 11.75 5.94
C LYS A 155 -11.94 13.28 6.04
N ASP A 156 -12.89 13.97 5.40
CA ASP A 156 -12.92 15.43 5.36
C ASP A 156 -13.69 16.00 6.56
N GLU A 157 -14.28 15.14 7.38
CA GLU A 157 -15.13 15.47 8.52
C GLU A 157 -14.45 15.24 9.88
N TYR A 158 -13.13 14.98 9.93
CA TYR A 158 -12.40 14.95 11.21
C TYR A 158 -12.58 16.21 12.07
N PRO A 159 -12.61 17.44 11.51
CA PRO A 159 -12.77 18.65 12.32
C PRO A 159 -14.10 18.74 13.08
N ILE A 160 -15.15 18.09 12.57
CA ILE A 160 -16.50 18.11 13.14
C ILE A 160 -16.84 16.81 13.89
N SER A 161 -15.88 15.89 14.02
CA SER A 161 -16.07 14.61 14.69
C SER A 161 -15.80 14.75 16.20
N ASP A 162 -16.66 14.13 17.01
CA ASP A 162 -16.55 14.17 18.47
C ASP A 162 -15.63 13.06 18.99
N HIS A 163 -15.63 11.91 18.30
CA HIS A 163 -14.84 10.75 18.66
C HIS A 163 -14.01 10.27 17.47
N LEU A 164 -12.78 9.87 17.74
CA LEU A 164 -11.89 9.24 16.78
C LEU A 164 -11.46 7.87 17.29
N PHE A 165 -11.83 6.82 16.55
CA PHE A 165 -11.23 5.49 16.73
C PHE A 165 -9.96 5.38 15.89
N VAL A 166 -8.83 5.16 16.55
CA VAL A 166 -7.54 4.95 15.91
C VAL A 166 -7.15 3.50 16.02
N VAL A 167 -7.06 2.82 14.88
CA VAL A 167 -6.58 1.44 14.79
C VAL A 167 -5.07 1.47 14.60
N SER A 168 -4.32 0.82 15.49
CA SER A 168 -2.86 0.91 15.52
C SER A 168 -2.21 -0.34 16.09
N THR A 169 -0.94 -0.56 15.75
CA THR A 169 -0.06 -1.52 16.44
C THR A 169 0.87 -0.85 17.46
N GLY A 170 0.88 0.49 17.50
CA GLY A 170 1.72 1.28 18.37
C GLY A 170 1.16 1.48 19.79
N THR A 171 1.73 2.49 20.46
CA THR A 171 1.31 2.97 21.79
C THR A 171 0.56 4.29 21.70
N GLU A 172 -0.17 4.66 22.76
CA GLU A 172 -0.81 5.98 22.85
C GLU A 172 0.19 7.12 22.66
N ALA A 173 1.38 7.01 23.26
CA ALA A 173 2.43 8.04 23.15
C ALA A 173 2.90 8.22 21.71
N GLU A 174 3.05 7.14 20.95
CA GLU A 174 3.40 7.20 19.53
C GLU A 174 2.26 7.83 18.72
N LEU A 175 1.01 7.46 18.98
CA LEU A 175 -0.16 8.02 18.30
C LEU A 175 -0.33 9.52 18.54
N ARG A 176 -0.11 9.99 19.78
CA ARG A 176 -0.16 11.41 20.09
C ARG A 176 0.96 12.18 19.40
N ASN A 177 2.10 11.56 19.12
CA ASN A 177 3.20 12.21 18.40
C ASN A 177 3.16 11.97 16.88
N ASP A 178 2.20 11.19 16.37
CA ASP A 178 2.06 10.89 14.94
C ASP A 178 1.76 12.19 14.16
N PRO A 179 2.53 12.51 13.10
CA PRO A 179 2.34 13.75 12.32
C PRO A 179 1.09 13.76 11.45
N ALA A 180 0.34 12.66 11.37
CA ALA A 180 -0.88 12.54 10.57
C ALA A 180 -1.91 13.64 10.90
N ALA A 181 -2.57 14.14 9.84
CA ALA A 181 -3.55 15.22 9.95
C ALA A 181 -4.78 14.81 10.78
N GLU A 182 -5.11 13.52 10.76
CA GLU A 182 -6.20 12.89 11.51
C GLU A 182 -6.08 13.12 13.01
N MET A 183 -4.86 13.12 13.56
CA MET A 183 -4.63 13.35 14.98
C MET A 183 -4.66 14.83 15.36
N HIS A 184 -4.69 15.77 14.41
CA HIS A 184 -4.56 17.20 14.70
C HIS A 184 -5.59 17.70 15.74
N TYR A 185 -6.85 17.27 15.60
CA TYR A 185 -7.96 17.67 16.48
C TYR A 185 -8.10 16.80 17.75
N PHE A 186 -7.46 15.64 17.79
CA PHE A 186 -7.65 14.62 18.83
C PHE A 186 -6.41 14.43 19.71
N ARG A 187 -5.23 14.91 19.28
CA ARG A 187 -3.93 14.72 19.95
C ARG A 187 -3.91 15.18 21.40
N LYS A 188 -4.64 16.24 21.74
CA LYS A 188 -4.76 16.78 23.11
C LYS A 188 -6.00 16.28 23.85
N GLY A 189 -6.85 15.51 23.16
CA GLY A 189 -8.10 15.03 23.72
C GLY A 189 -7.90 13.87 24.67
N LYS A 190 -8.92 13.60 25.48
CA LYS A 190 -8.90 12.49 26.44
C LYS A 190 -8.91 11.16 25.68
N LEU A 191 -8.09 10.21 26.14
CA LEU A 191 -8.22 8.82 25.73
C LEU A 191 -9.33 8.21 26.59
N GLU A 192 -10.44 7.82 25.96
CA GLU A 192 -11.59 7.20 26.65
C GLU A 192 -11.39 5.70 26.80
N GLU A 193 -10.88 5.05 25.75
CA GLU A 193 -10.81 3.59 25.71
C GLU A 193 -9.57 3.13 24.94
N GLU A 194 -8.90 2.09 25.46
CA GLU A 194 -7.93 1.27 24.73
C GLU A 194 -8.45 -0.17 24.68
N ILE A 195 -8.79 -0.64 23.47
CA ILE A 195 -9.26 -2.00 23.23
C ILE A 195 -8.11 -2.80 22.62
N LYS A 196 -7.62 -3.79 23.36
CA LYS A 196 -6.61 -4.75 22.88
C LYS A 196 -7.28 -5.87 22.11
N ILE A 197 -6.80 -6.16 20.91
CA ILE A 197 -7.35 -7.25 20.08
C ILE A 197 -6.68 -8.56 20.49
N PRO A 198 -7.45 -9.58 20.95
CA PRO A 198 -6.87 -10.84 21.43
C PRO A 198 -6.00 -11.53 20.40
N ASN A 199 -4.88 -12.10 20.84
CA ASN A 199 -3.91 -12.82 20.00
C ASN A 199 -3.34 -11.99 18.84
N SER A 200 -3.24 -10.67 18.99
CA SER A 200 -2.62 -9.79 18.00
C SER A 200 -1.99 -8.57 18.67
N ASP A 201 -1.09 -7.90 17.95
CA ASP A 201 -0.51 -6.62 18.39
C ASP A 201 -1.43 -5.42 18.13
N TRP A 202 -2.58 -5.65 17.48
CA TRP A 202 -3.52 -4.58 17.14
C TRP A 202 -4.27 -4.08 18.36
N LYS A 203 -4.48 -2.78 18.38
CA LYS A 203 -5.22 -2.05 19.39
C LYS A 203 -6.13 -1.03 18.71
N VAL A 204 -7.20 -0.68 19.39
CA VAL A 204 -8.09 0.40 19.01
C VAL A 204 -8.10 1.41 20.14
N PHE A 205 -7.76 2.66 19.83
CA PHE A 205 -7.78 3.76 20.78
C PHE A 205 -8.96 4.67 20.46
N GLN A 206 -9.79 4.99 21.44
CA GLN A 206 -10.86 5.97 21.30
C GLN A 206 -10.41 7.30 21.91
N PHE A 207 -10.20 8.31 21.07
CA PHE A 207 -9.94 9.67 21.50
C PHE A 207 -11.22 10.50 21.42
N GLU A 208 -11.44 11.34 22.42
CA GLU A 208 -12.34 12.47 22.29
C GLU A 208 -11.64 13.64 21.62
N THR A 209 -12.40 14.44 20.89
CA THR A 209 -11.90 15.67 20.32
C THR A 209 -11.45 16.62 21.43
N ALA A 210 -10.31 17.28 21.22
CA ALA A 210 -9.89 18.39 22.07
C ALA A 210 -10.67 19.63 21.62
N LYS A 211 -12.00 19.63 21.73
CA LYS A 211 -12.77 20.84 21.51
C LYS A 211 -12.29 21.86 22.53
N ALA A 212 -11.59 22.88 22.02
CA ALA A 212 -11.48 24.13 22.75
C ALA A 212 -12.90 24.58 23.06
N GLU A 213 -13.16 24.91 24.32
CA GLU A 213 -14.17 25.91 24.62
C GLU A 213 -13.97 27.04 23.59
N HIS A 214 -15.01 27.31 22.79
CA HIS A 214 -15.07 28.32 21.71
C HIS A 214 -14.82 27.83 20.29
N TYR A 215 -15.93 27.56 19.60
CA TYR A 215 -16.20 28.23 18.33
C TYR A 215 -17.51 29.03 18.50
N PRO A 216 -17.50 30.37 18.31
CA PRO A 216 -18.71 31.19 18.25
C PRO A 216 -19.54 30.90 16.99
#